data_AF-A0AAN6I8S5-F1
#
_entry.id   AF-A0AAN6I8S5-F1
#
_cell.length_a   1.000
_cell.length_b   1.000
_cell.length_c   1.000
_cell.angle_alpha   90.00
_cell.angle_beta   90.00
_cell.angle_gamma   90.00
#
_symmetry.space_group_name_H-M   'P 1'
#
loop_
_entity.id
_entity.type
_entity.pdbx_description
1 polymer ?
#
loop_
_entity_poly.entity_id
_entity_poly.type
_entity_poly.pdbx_seq_one_letter_code
_entity_poly.pdbx_strand_id
1 'polypeptide(L)'
;MHMRSLAISALLTATYASNIHDVCTPSYVQQHLPAPDFYQGLTIDTSTVTANPVINVTVVDNDFYPDAVFDYCNVSFTYSHNGVNDEVALTYWLPTPTDFQNRFLATGGGGYAINSGNQSLPGGIIYGAVGGLTDAGFGAAQSNTVTQWLSSNGTLHWHNIYMFGYQGIREMSELGKEFTKSFFNLTQSNTTLYSYYQGCSEGGREGWSQVQRYADAYDGAIVGAPAFRWSFQQTQLLYPDVVEQTMGYYPSPCELQAIVNQTIISCDPLDGKVDGVVARTDLCYIQFNISAIQGQPYYCPATPASPLSPAIPAQQGNVTQEAIAVAKKILEGLHDDQGRRVYFAPTPSAQFTEAQTGWNATSNQWGLSVLSLGGVFVEVEIDLLNGSNIPNLNGVTYDTLKDWIYEGMQRFQGVLETTWPDITPYKQAGGKVLMFHGESDWGIPTASSVRYWESVRQIMNPGMSYNDSAAAQNEFFRLFLVPGATHCASNPAEPNGPFPQTNLAVMIDWVEHGILPETLNGTIRQGPSKGQNQQICAWPLRPVWSGNTSNPECLYDQQSVDYWNYDLNAFNVPIY
;
A
#
# COMPACT_ATOMS: atom_id res chain seq x y z
N MET A 1 -0.69 -78.07 -15.28
CA MET A 1 0.11 -77.66 -14.11
C MET A 1 1.18 -76.70 -14.59
N HIS A 2 0.84 -75.42 -14.78
CA HIS A 2 1.79 -74.35 -15.10
C HIS A 2 1.45 -73.16 -14.21
N MET A 3 2.38 -72.85 -13.30
CA MET A 3 2.29 -71.83 -12.27
C MET A 3 2.15 -70.45 -12.91
N ARG A 4 1.09 -69.73 -12.52
CA ARG A 4 0.99 -68.28 -12.71
C ARG A 4 1.77 -67.61 -11.58
N SER A 5 2.87 -66.94 -11.93
CA SER A 5 3.51 -65.99 -11.02
C SER A 5 2.64 -64.73 -10.94
N LEU A 6 1.94 -64.54 -9.83
CA LEU A 6 1.39 -63.24 -9.46
C LEU A 6 2.55 -62.34 -9.02
N ALA A 7 2.90 -61.35 -9.85
CA ALA A 7 3.68 -60.21 -9.39
C ALA A 7 2.75 -59.35 -8.53
N ILE A 8 2.98 -59.36 -7.21
CA ILE A 8 2.35 -58.43 -6.28
C ILE A 8 3.07 -57.10 -6.47
N SER A 9 2.47 -56.18 -7.23
CA SER A 9 2.87 -54.78 -7.22
C SER A 9 2.51 -54.22 -5.84
N ALA A 10 3.51 -54.02 -4.99
CA ALA A 10 3.36 -53.23 -3.79
C ALA A 10 3.03 -51.79 -4.21
N LEU A 11 1.77 -51.38 -4.03
CA LEU A 11 1.42 -49.97 -3.95
C LEU A 11 2.11 -49.43 -2.71
N LEU A 12 3.28 -48.81 -2.90
CA LEU A 12 3.86 -47.89 -1.94
C LEU A 12 2.88 -46.71 -1.85
N THR A 13 1.97 -46.75 -0.88
CA THR A 13 1.32 -45.53 -0.41
C THR A 13 2.44 -44.66 0.12
N ALA A 14 2.83 -43.63 -0.63
CA ALA A 14 3.71 -42.59 -0.13
C ALA A 14 3.09 -42.07 1.16
N THR A 15 3.75 -42.32 2.29
CA THR A 15 3.43 -41.63 3.54
C THR A 15 3.69 -40.16 3.26
N TYR A 16 2.62 -39.39 3.06
CA TYR A 16 2.72 -37.94 3.04
C TYR A 16 3.44 -37.53 4.33
N ALA A 17 4.56 -36.83 4.18
CA ALA A 17 5.29 -36.26 5.28
C ALA A 17 4.32 -35.38 6.08
N SER A 18 3.89 -35.86 7.24
CA SER A 18 2.89 -35.20 8.07
C SER A 18 3.49 -34.15 8.99
N ASN A 19 4.82 -34.05 9.03
CA ASN A 19 5.57 -33.18 9.92
C ASN A 19 6.41 -32.19 9.10
N ILE A 20 6.38 -30.93 9.52
CA ILE A 20 7.18 -29.84 8.95
C ILE A 20 8.68 -30.18 8.87
N HIS A 21 9.24 -30.95 9.82
CA HIS A 21 10.65 -31.33 9.81
C HIS A 21 11.06 -32.25 8.65
N ASP A 22 10.13 -33.01 8.10
CA ASP A 22 10.41 -33.94 7.01
C ASP A 22 10.49 -33.20 5.66
N VAL A 23 9.65 -32.18 5.48
CA VAL A 23 9.57 -31.37 4.24
C VAL A 23 10.44 -30.12 4.29
N CYS A 24 10.75 -29.60 5.48
CA CYS A 24 11.53 -28.38 5.64
C CYS A 24 13.04 -28.67 5.72
N THR A 25 13.58 -29.22 4.63
CA THR A 25 15.02 -29.49 4.48
C THR A 25 15.52 -28.96 3.14
N PRO A 26 16.79 -28.50 3.03
CA PRO A 26 17.33 -28.04 1.76
C PRO A 26 17.22 -29.09 0.66
N SER A 27 17.45 -30.36 0.98
CA SER A 27 17.33 -31.47 0.03
C SER A 27 15.91 -31.68 -0.49
N TYR A 28 14.90 -31.51 0.37
CA TYR A 28 13.51 -31.63 -0.06
C TYR A 28 13.13 -30.44 -0.94
N VAL A 29 13.49 -29.21 -0.55
CA VAL A 29 13.25 -28.01 -1.36
C VAL A 29 13.91 -28.12 -2.74
N GLN A 30 15.18 -28.53 -2.81
CA GLN A 30 15.92 -28.69 -4.07
C GLN A 30 15.22 -29.63 -5.06
N GLN A 31 14.54 -30.68 -4.58
CA GLN A 31 13.81 -31.62 -5.43
C GLN A 31 12.51 -31.03 -6.00
N HIS A 32 12.00 -29.96 -5.39
CA HIS A 32 10.73 -29.34 -5.74
C HIS A 32 10.88 -27.94 -6.37
N LEU A 33 12.11 -27.48 -6.59
CA LEU A 33 12.34 -26.22 -7.32
C LEU A 33 11.75 -26.28 -8.74
N PRO A 34 11.31 -25.13 -9.28
CA PRO A 34 10.88 -25.05 -10.68
C PRO A 34 11.94 -25.62 -11.63
N ALA A 35 11.49 -26.24 -12.73
CA ALA A 35 12.39 -26.76 -13.75
C ALA A 35 13.26 -25.63 -14.34
N PRO A 36 14.52 -25.91 -14.76
CA PRO A 36 15.44 -24.88 -15.27
C PRO A 36 14.91 -24.06 -16.46
N ASP A 37 13.97 -24.59 -17.24
CA ASP A 37 13.34 -23.95 -18.40
C ASP A 37 11.90 -23.46 -18.13
N PHE A 38 11.42 -23.54 -16.89
CA PHE A 38 10.07 -23.10 -16.51
C PHE A 38 9.84 -21.62 -16.81
N TYR A 39 10.79 -20.77 -16.44
CA TYR A 39 10.76 -19.33 -16.71
C TYR A 39 11.92 -18.97 -17.63
N GLN A 40 11.60 -18.65 -18.88
CA GLN A 40 12.62 -18.38 -19.89
C GLN A 40 13.50 -17.19 -19.50
N GLY A 41 14.82 -17.41 -19.48
CA GLY A 41 15.80 -16.36 -19.19
C GLY A 41 16.25 -16.29 -17.74
N LEU A 42 15.69 -17.11 -16.84
CA LEU A 42 16.12 -17.19 -15.45
C LEU A 42 16.88 -18.49 -15.18
N THR A 43 17.88 -18.43 -14.30
CA THR A 43 18.59 -19.60 -13.79
C THR A 43 18.58 -19.59 -12.26
N ILE A 44 17.92 -20.59 -11.65
CA ILE A 44 17.89 -20.77 -10.19
C ILE A 44 19.23 -21.36 -9.72
N ASP A 45 19.85 -20.74 -8.73
CA ASP A 45 21.04 -21.30 -8.07
C ASP A 45 20.64 -22.24 -6.93
N THR A 46 20.56 -23.53 -7.25
CA THR A 46 20.23 -24.60 -6.30
C THR A 46 21.18 -24.70 -5.10
N SER A 47 22.39 -24.12 -5.17
CA SER A 47 23.37 -24.13 -4.08
C SER A 47 23.04 -23.13 -2.97
N THR A 48 22.18 -22.14 -3.24
CA THR A 48 21.75 -21.11 -2.27
C THR A 48 20.54 -21.53 -1.44
N VAL A 49 19.97 -22.71 -1.71
CA VAL A 49 18.75 -23.17 -1.05
C VAL A 49 18.97 -23.31 0.46
N THR A 50 18.11 -22.63 1.21
CA THR A 50 17.97 -22.80 2.66
C THR A 50 16.54 -23.21 2.99
N ALA A 51 16.38 -24.00 4.04
CA ALA A 51 15.07 -24.40 4.58
C ALA A 51 15.20 -24.57 6.08
N ASN A 52 14.42 -23.81 6.85
CA ASN A 52 14.50 -23.79 8.30
C ASN A 52 13.09 -23.87 8.91
N PRO A 53 12.75 -24.93 9.67
CA PRO A 53 11.47 -25.01 10.35
C PRO A 53 11.45 -24.02 11.51
N VAL A 54 10.36 -23.25 11.61
CA VAL A 54 10.11 -22.30 12.68
C VAL A 54 8.81 -22.68 13.35
N ILE A 55 8.85 -22.90 14.66
CA ILE A 55 7.76 -23.50 15.44
C ILE A 55 7.27 -22.52 16.51
N ASN A 56 5.98 -22.54 16.79
CA ASN A 56 5.31 -21.80 17.86
C ASN A 56 5.53 -20.28 17.77
N VAL A 57 5.42 -19.74 16.55
CA VAL A 57 5.49 -18.29 16.32
C VAL A 57 4.18 -17.67 16.71
N THR A 58 4.25 -16.63 17.54
CA THR A 58 3.10 -15.84 17.96
C THR A 58 3.18 -14.46 17.33
N VAL A 59 2.12 -14.06 16.63
CA VAL A 59 1.93 -12.69 16.14
C VAL A 59 0.73 -12.08 16.84
N VAL A 60 0.85 -10.83 17.25
CA VAL A 60 -0.19 -10.09 17.95
C VAL A 60 -0.24 -8.64 17.49
N ASP A 61 -1.43 -8.05 17.57
CA ASP A 61 -1.68 -6.62 17.39
C ASP A 61 -1.19 -6.05 16.05
N ASN A 62 -1.36 -6.79 14.94
CA ASN A 62 -0.98 -6.35 13.58
C ASN A 62 -2.18 -5.85 12.75
N ASP A 63 -2.02 -4.79 11.97
CA ASP A 63 -3.09 -4.18 11.15
C ASP A 63 -3.54 -5.00 9.94
N PHE A 64 -2.75 -5.93 9.43
CA PHE A 64 -3.03 -6.64 8.18
C PHE A 64 -3.45 -8.11 8.34
N TYR A 65 -3.43 -8.63 9.57
CA TYR A 65 -3.85 -9.99 9.89
C TYR A 65 -4.18 -10.13 11.39
N PRO A 66 -5.04 -11.09 11.76
CA PRO A 66 -5.42 -11.31 13.16
C PRO A 66 -4.28 -11.94 13.98
N ASP A 67 -4.42 -11.89 15.30
CA ASP A 67 -3.54 -12.58 16.23
C ASP A 67 -3.57 -14.10 15.97
N ALA A 68 -2.40 -14.73 15.97
CA ALA A 68 -2.30 -16.16 15.66
C ALA A 68 -1.04 -16.79 16.27
N VAL A 69 -1.10 -18.13 16.41
CA VAL A 69 0.04 -18.98 16.71
C VAL A 69 0.16 -20.02 15.59
N PHE A 70 1.33 -20.14 14.98
CA PHE A 70 1.54 -21.04 13.84
C PHE A 70 2.99 -21.54 13.73
N ASP A 71 3.14 -22.60 12.94
CA ASP A 71 4.40 -23.17 12.51
C ASP A 71 4.58 -22.93 11.00
N TYR A 72 5.81 -22.71 10.53
CA TYR A 72 6.08 -22.55 9.11
C TYR A 72 7.52 -22.94 8.74
N CYS A 73 7.72 -23.33 7.49
CA CYS A 73 9.03 -23.56 6.92
C CYS A 73 9.52 -22.28 6.23
N ASN A 74 10.63 -21.73 6.70
CA ASN A 74 11.29 -20.60 6.05
C ASN A 74 12.24 -21.10 4.97
N VAL A 75 11.91 -20.84 3.70
CA VAL A 75 12.69 -21.27 2.54
C VAL A 75 13.21 -20.05 1.80
N SER A 76 14.49 -20.06 1.43
CA SER A 76 15.07 -19.06 0.53
C SER A 76 15.92 -19.72 -0.54
N PHE A 77 15.94 -19.14 -1.74
CA PHE A 77 16.86 -19.47 -2.82
C PHE A 77 16.99 -18.26 -3.75
N THR A 78 18.04 -18.24 -4.58
CA THR A 78 18.29 -17.15 -5.53
C THR A 78 18.15 -17.59 -6.98
N TYR A 79 17.95 -16.63 -7.87
CA TYR A 79 18.09 -16.81 -9.31
C TYR A 79 18.88 -15.65 -9.93
N SER A 80 19.28 -15.81 -11.19
CA SER A 80 19.94 -14.79 -12.01
C SER A 80 19.29 -14.71 -13.38
N HIS A 81 19.41 -13.57 -14.03
CA HIS A 81 18.96 -13.39 -15.42
C HIS A 81 20.09 -13.73 -16.40
N ASN A 82 19.77 -14.45 -17.47
CA ASN A 82 20.73 -14.83 -18.49
C ASN A 82 21.38 -13.61 -19.14
N GLY A 83 22.71 -13.48 -19.00
CA GLY A 83 23.47 -12.36 -19.57
C GLY A 83 23.43 -11.09 -18.73
N VAL A 84 22.76 -11.11 -17.57
CA VAL A 84 22.84 -10.08 -16.54
C VAL A 84 23.65 -10.67 -15.38
N ASN A 85 24.60 -9.91 -14.85
CA ASN A 85 25.38 -10.35 -13.69
C ASN A 85 24.66 -9.88 -12.41
N ASP A 86 23.51 -10.48 -12.14
CA ASP A 86 22.68 -10.22 -10.97
C ASP A 86 22.41 -11.50 -10.15
N GLU A 87 21.97 -11.30 -8.91
CA GLU A 87 21.49 -12.34 -8.02
C GLU A 87 20.24 -11.79 -7.32
N VAL A 88 19.10 -12.45 -7.52
CA VAL A 88 17.81 -12.06 -6.95
C VAL A 88 17.39 -13.10 -5.93
N ALA A 89 17.18 -12.67 -4.70
CA ALA A 89 16.75 -13.51 -3.60
C ALA A 89 15.22 -13.61 -3.52
N LEU A 90 14.76 -14.84 -3.30
CA LEU A 90 13.37 -15.18 -3.03
C LEU A 90 13.28 -15.76 -1.63
N THR A 91 12.22 -15.40 -0.90
CA THR A 91 11.91 -16.00 0.40
C THR A 91 10.44 -16.37 0.45
N TYR A 92 10.18 -17.60 0.90
CA TYR A 92 8.86 -18.16 1.05
C TYR A 92 8.67 -18.70 2.46
N TRP A 93 7.56 -18.35 3.10
CA TRP A 93 7.08 -19.02 4.30
C TRP A 93 6.00 -20.01 3.89
N LEU A 94 6.24 -21.29 4.15
CA LEU A 94 5.31 -22.35 3.81
C LEU A 94 4.61 -22.83 5.08
N PRO A 95 3.27 -22.94 5.10
CA PRO A 95 2.56 -23.59 6.21
C PRO A 95 2.92 -25.07 6.28
N THR A 96 2.58 -25.72 7.39
CA THR A 96 2.75 -27.18 7.48
C THR A 96 1.90 -27.90 6.41
N PRO A 97 2.26 -29.12 5.98
CA PRO A 97 1.44 -29.88 5.04
C PRO A 97 -0.01 -30.10 5.47
N THR A 98 -0.29 -30.10 6.78
CA THR A 98 -1.65 -30.22 7.31
C THR A 98 -2.43 -28.92 7.31
N ASP A 99 -1.73 -27.78 7.38
CA ASP A 99 -2.36 -26.45 7.43
C ASP A 99 -2.49 -25.80 6.05
N PHE A 100 -1.74 -26.28 5.06
CA PHE A 100 -1.80 -25.77 3.69
C PHE A 100 -3.21 -25.92 3.07
N GLN A 101 -3.73 -24.84 2.52
CA GLN A 101 -5.09 -24.76 1.96
C GLN A 101 -5.08 -24.52 0.44
N ASN A 102 -4.02 -24.93 -0.27
CA ASN A 102 -3.88 -24.71 -1.72
C ASN A 102 -3.89 -23.23 -2.12
N ARG A 103 -3.19 -22.40 -1.34
CA ARG A 103 -3.13 -20.94 -1.54
C ARG A 103 -1.69 -20.44 -1.66
N PHE A 104 -1.49 -19.41 -2.47
CA PHE A 104 -0.26 -18.64 -2.55
C PHE A 104 -0.57 -17.16 -2.30
N LEU A 105 0.27 -16.47 -1.54
CA LEU A 105 0.15 -15.04 -1.27
C LEU A 105 1.46 -14.34 -1.61
N ALA A 106 1.43 -13.48 -2.64
CA ALA A 106 2.48 -12.51 -2.89
C ALA A 106 2.32 -11.29 -1.97
N THR A 107 3.44 -10.78 -1.47
CA THR A 107 3.49 -9.57 -0.64
C THR A 107 4.33 -8.49 -1.30
N GLY A 108 4.02 -7.23 -0.99
CA GLY A 108 4.69 -6.05 -1.55
C GLY A 108 5.48 -5.23 -0.53
N GLY A 109 5.93 -4.07 -0.97
CA GLY A 109 6.81 -3.16 -0.24
C GLY A 109 6.20 -1.86 0.26
N GLY A 110 7.06 -0.86 0.48
CA GLY A 110 6.73 0.43 1.10
C GLY A 110 7.83 1.47 0.84
N GLY A 111 7.45 2.70 0.47
CA GLY A 111 8.42 3.74 0.09
C GLY A 111 9.28 3.29 -1.10
N TYR A 112 10.60 3.36 -0.98
CA TYR A 112 11.53 2.81 -1.97
C TYR A 112 11.97 1.37 -1.68
N ALA A 113 11.18 0.60 -0.93
CA ALA A 113 11.41 -0.83 -0.68
C ALA A 113 10.43 -1.67 -1.48
N ILE A 114 10.91 -2.76 -2.10
CA ILE A 114 10.05 -3.70 -2.87
C ILE A 114 9.37 -4.76 -1.98
N ASN A 115 9.76 -4.84 -0.70
CA ASN A 115 9.13 -5.72 0.28
C ASN A 115 9.16 -5.12 1.68
N SER A 116 8.23 -5.55 2.54
CA SER A 116 8.21 -5.21 3.97
C SER A 116 8.79 -6.34 4.86
N GLY A 117 9.60 -7.23 4.29
CA GLY A 117 10.22 -8.35 4.98
C GLY A 117 9.20 -9.26 5.68
N ASN A 118 9.60 -9.76 6.85
CA ASN A 118 8.80 -10.70 7.65
C ASN A 118 7.50 -10.10 8.22
N GLN A 119 7.25 -8.79 8.06
CA GLN A 119 6.04 -8.16 8.59
C GLN A 119 4.78 -8.55 7.81
N SER A 120 4.91 -8.97 6.55
CA SER A 120 3.76 -9.23 5.66
C SER A 120 3.47 -10.72 5.45
N LEU A 121 4.47 -11.58 5.63
CA LEU A 121 4.38 -13.03 5.41
C LEU A 121 3.42 -13.79 6.36
N PRO A 122 3.22 -13.40 7.64
CA PRO A 122 2.29 -14.08 8.54
C PRO A 122 0.86 -14.17 8.00
N GLY A 123 0.41 -13.14 7.26
CA GLY A 123 -0.91 -13.13 6.64
C GLY A 123 -1.15 -14.35 5.75
N GLY A 124 -0.14 -14.82 5.01
CA GLY A 124 -0.26 -16.04 4.21
C GLY A 124 -0.44 -17.27 5.08
N ILE A 125 0.45 -17.45 6.06
CA ILE A 125 0.46 -18.66 6.91
C ILE A 125 -0.85 -18.82 7.69
N ILE A 126 -1.39 -17.72 8.24
CA ILE A 126 -2.64 -17.72 9.01
C ILE A 126 -3.82 -18.29 8.21
N TYR A 127 -3.82 -18.10 6.90
CA TYR A 127 -4.87 -18.59 6.00
C TYR A 127 -4.44 -19.80 5.16
N GLY A 128 -3.37 -20.49 5.57
CA GLY A 128 -2.87 -21.71 4.93
C GLY A 128 -2.28 -21.48 3.54
N ALA A 129 -1.77 -20.28 3.28
CA ALA A 129 -1.10 -19.93 2.03
C ALA A 129 0.43 -19.92 2.19
N VAL A 130 1.14 -20.27 1.12
CA VAL A 130 2.58 -19.95 1.01
C VAL A 130 2.71 -18.44 0.81
N GLY A 131 3.38 -17.76 1.75
CA GLY A 131 3.67 -16.32 1.63
C GLY A 131 5.02 -16.09 0.95
N GLY A 132 5.08 -15.20 -0.04
CA GLY A 132 6.31 -14.90 -0.80
C GLY A 132 6.73 -13.43 -0.78
N LEU A 133 8.04 -13.20 -0.80
CA LEU A 133 8.67 -11.90 -1.05
C LEU A 133 9.96 -12.05 -1.88
N THR A 134 10.42 -10.94 -2.46
CA THR A 134 11.71 -10.85 -3.17
C THR A 134 12.47 -9.61 -2.78
N ASP A 135 13.80 -9.68 -2.87
CA ASP A 135 14.69 -8.53 -2.75
C ASP A 135 14.90 -7.80 -4.11
N ALA A 136 14.40 -8.38 -5.20
CA ALA A 136 14.53 -7.95 -6.59
C ALA A 136 15.96 -7.61 -7.05
N GLY A 137 16.96 -8.23 -6.44
CA GLY A 137 18.38 -7.99 -6.71
C GLY A 137 18.98 -6.79 -5.98
N PHE A 138 18.21 -6.13 -5.11
CA PHE A 138 18.69 -4.99 -4.32
C PHE A 138 19.45 -5.40 -3.05
N GLY A 139 19.46 -6.68 -2.68
CA GLY A 139 20.20 -7.19 -1.52
C GLY A 139 19.79 -6.52 -0.21
N ALA A 140 20.76 -6.15 0.62
CA ALA A 140 20.51 -5.55 1.94
C ALA A 140 19.93 -4.12 1.88
N ALA A 141 19.92 -3.45 0.73
CA ALA A 141 19.50 -2.06 0.58
C ALA A 141 17.98 -1.89 0.39
N GLN A 142 17.18 -2.79 0.96
CA GLN A 142 15.73 -2.81 0.76
C GLN A 142 15.05 -1.50 1.18
N SER A 143 15.51 -0.83 2.25
CA SER A 143 14.87 0.40 2.70
C SER A 143 15.10 1.62 1.78
N ASN A 144 15.95 1.51 0.75
CA ASN A 144 16.28 2.63 -0.14
C ASN A 144 16.80 2.14 -1.51
N THR A 145 16.01 1.33 -2.23
CA THR A 145 16.42 0.70 -3.49
C THR A 145 16.78 1.70 -4.59
N VAL A 146 16.20 2.91 -4.52
CA VAL A 146 16.45 4.02 -5.45
C VAL A 146 17.92 4.46 -5.52
N THR A 147 18.71 4.20 -4.47
CA THR A 147 20.18 4.39 -4.53
C THR A 147 20.87 3.55 -5.59
N GLN A 148 20.23 2.48 -6.07
CA GLN A 148 20.72 1.60 -7.13
C GLN A 148 20.06 1.91 -8.48
N TRP A 149 19.26 2.97 -8.60
CA TRP A 149 18.61 3.33 -9.87
C TRP A 149 19.48 4.22 -10.75
N LEU A 150 20.64 4.67 -10.26
CA LEU A 150 21.62 5.38 -11.06
C LEU A 150 22.84 4.52 -11.37
N SER A 151 23.20 4.52 -12.64
CA SER A 151 24.45 3.95 -13.14
C SER A 151 25.61 4.92 -12.92
N SER A 152 26.84 4.39 -12.86
CA SER A 152 28.06 5.20 -12.67
C SER A 152 28.32 6.23 -13.79
N ASN A 153 27.66 6.09 -14.94
CA ASN A 153 27.71 7.02 -16.06
C ASN A 153 26.69 8.16 -15.96
N GLY A 154 25.95 8.29 -14.85
CA GLY A 154 24.94 9.34 -14.64
C GLY A 154 23.63 9.12 -15.40
N THR A 155 23.29 7.86 -15.71
CA THR A 155 22.02 7.51 -16.37
C THR A 155 21.23 6.52 -15.52
N LEU A 156 19.91 6.47 -15.72
CA LEU A 156 19.06 5.52 -15.02
C LEU A 156 19.40 4.06 -15.36
N HIS A 157 19.53 3.24 -14.33
CA HIS A 157 19.72 1.80 -14.41
C HIS A 157 18.36 1.11 -14.59
N TRP A 158 17.87 1.10 -15.83
CA TRP A 158 16.52 0.63 -16.17
C TRP A 158 16.23 -0.81 -15.74
N HIS A 159 17.21 -1.72 -15.74
CA HIS A 159 17.01 -3.07 -15.21
C HIS A 159 16.49 -3.02 -13.77
N ASN A 160 17.12 -2.21 -12.91
CA ASN A 160 16.72 -2.10 -11.50
C ASN A 160 15.34 -1.44 -11.37
N ILE A 161 15.06 -0.44 -12.19
CA ILE A 161 13.75 0.24 -12.21
C ILE A 161 12.65 -0.73 -12.69
N TYR A 162 12.92 -1.63 -13.64
CA TYR A 162 11.97 -2.67 -14.03
C TYR A 162 11.77 -3.71 -12.94
N MET A 163 12.86 -4.13 -12.29
CA MET A 163 12.82 -5.05 -11.15
C MET A 163 11.93 -4.53 -10.02
N PHE A 164 12.07 -3.25 -9.66
CA PHE A 164 11.18 -2.57 -8.71
C PHE A 164 9.76 -2.36 -9.27
N GLY A 165 9.66 -1.89 -10.51
CA GLY A 165 8.39 -1.43 -11.08
C GLY A 165 7.36 -2.53 -11.31
N TYR A 166 7.79 -3.71 -11.77
CA TYR A 166 6.88 -4.84 -12.01
C TYR A 166 7.55 -6.22 -12.06
N GLN A 167 8.82 -6.29 -12.46
CA GLN A 167 9.43 -7.55 -12.89
C GLN A 167 9.77 -8.45 -11.69
N GLY A 168 10.34 -7.91 -10.61
CA GLY A 168 10.69 -8.69 -9.43
C GLY A 168 9.48 -9.36 -8.79
N ILE A 169 8.38 -8.63 -8.60
CA ILE A 169 7.12 -9.19 -8.06
C ILE A 169 6.55 -10.27 -8.99
N ARG A 170 6.59 -10.08 -10.31
CA ARG A 170 6.11 -11.09 -11.27
C ARG A 170 6.93 -12.37 -11.17
N GLU A 171 8.25 -12.26 -11.21
CA GLU A 171 9.16 -13.41 -11.19
C GLU A 171 9.06 -14.17 -9.87
N MET A 172 9.03 -13.46 -8.74
CA MET A 172 8.76 -14.03 -7.41
C MET A 172 7.45 -14.81 -7.38
N SER A 173 6.41 -14.27 -8.00
CA SER A 173 5.08 -14.89 -7.99
C SER A 173 5.03 -16.13 -8.87
N GLU A 174 5.57 -16.08 -10.09
CA GLU A 174 5.54 -17.23 -11.01
C GLU A 174 6.40 -18.39 -10.50
N LEU A 175 7.63 -18.10 -10.05
CA LEU A 175 8.50 -19.12 -9.45
C LEU A 175 7.91 -19.67 -8.16
N GLY A 176 7.30 -18.82 -7.33
CA GLY A 176 6.68 -19.20 -6.07
C GLY A 176 5.44 -20.08 -6.25
N LYS A 177 4.57 -19.75 -7.22
CA LYS A 177 3.41 -20.57 -7.57
C LYS A 177 3.83 -21.96 -8.06
N GLU A 178 4.83 -22.03 -8.94
CA GLU A 178 5.32 -23.31 -9.45
C GLU A 178 5.99 -24.16 -8.36
N PHE A 179 6.85 -23.53 -7.57
CA PHE A 179 7.47 -24.16 -6.41
C PHE A 179 6.41 -24.71 -5.44
N THR A 180 5.37 -23.92 -5.14
CA THR A 180 4.25 -24.34 -4.26
C THR A 180 3.53 -25.57 -4.80
N LYS A 181 3.21 -25.59 -6.11
CA LYS A 181 2.55 -26.74 -6.74
C LYS A 181 3.39 -28.01 -6.64
N SER A 182 4.69 -27.88 -6.85
CA SER A 182 5.63 -29.01 -6.75
C SER A 182 5.75 -29.49 -5.30
N PHE A 183 6.06 -28.58 -4.36
CA PHE A 183 6.29 -28.89 -2.94
C PHE A 183 5.10 -29.59 -2.27
N PHE A 184 3.86 -29.17 -2.56
CA PHE A 184 2.64 -29.77 -2.00
C PHE A 184 1.98 -30.80 -2.94
N ASN A 185 2.69 -31.23 -3.99
CA ASN A 185 2.23 -32.25 -4.94
C ASN A 185 0.86 -31.95 -5.59
N LEU A 186 0.59 -30.68 -5.90
CA LEU A 186 -0.66 -30.25 -6.53
C LEU A 186 -0.72 -30.64 -8.01
N THR A 187 0.43 -30.78 -8.66
CA THR A 187 0.55 -31.19 -10.06
C THR A 187 -0.05 -32.58 -10.33
N GLN A 188 -0.06 -33.45 -9.33
CA GLN A 188 -0.61 -34.81 -9.45
C GLN A 188 -2.10 -34.91 -9.09
N SER A 189 -2.66 -33.92 -8.37
CA SER A 189 -4.00 -33.99 -7.79
C SER A 189 -5.08 -33.24 -8.58
N ASN A 190 -4.72 -32.53 -9.67
CA ASN A 190 -5.61 -31.64 -10.43
C ASN A 190 -6.31 -30.58 -9.53
N THR A 191 -5.61 -30.18 -8.46
CA THR A 191 -6.09 -29.20 -7.48
C THR A 191 -5.70 -27.80 -7.92
N THR A 192 -6.64 -26.86 -7.88
CA THR A 192 -6.37 -25.45 -8.16
C THR A 192 -5.51 -24.86 -7.04
N LEU A 193 -4.41 -24.20 -7.40
CA LEU A 193 -3.69 -23.30 -6.50
C LEU A 193 -4.30 -21.91 -6.66
N TYR A 194 -5.02 -21.42 -5.65
CA TYR A 194 -5.47 -20.03 -5.64
C TYR A 194 -4.30 -19.11 -5.32
N SER A 195 -4.26 -17.97 -5.98
CA SER A 195 -3.18 -17.00 -5.89
C SER A 195 -3.72 -15.63 -5.50
N TYR A 196 -3.09 -15.04 -4.50
CA TYR A 196 -3.49 -13.77 -3.92
C TYR A 196 -2.32 -12.81 -3.87
N TYR A 197 -2.64 -11.51 -3.84
CA TYR A 197 -1.69 -10.44 -3.56
C TYR A 197 -2.20 -9.59 -2.39
N GLN A 198 -1.29 -9.18 -1.51
CA GLN A 198 -1.59 -8.19 -0.47
C GLN A 198 -0.44 -7.20 -0.29
N GLY A 199 -0.73 -5.91 -0.46
CA GLY A 199 0.24 -4.82 -0.24
C GLY A 199 -0.46 -3.49 0.00
N CYS A 200 0.26 -2.54 0.60
CA CYS A 200 -0.22 -1.18 0.86
C CYS A 200 0.87 -0.15 0.50
N SER A 201 0.51 1.10 0.16
CA SER A 201 1.49 2.13 -0.23
C SER A 201 2.18 1.77 -1.55
N GLU A 202 3.52 1.70 -1.57
CA GLU A 202 4.29 1.13 -2.69
C GLU A 202 3.85 -0.31 -2.99
N GLY A 203 3.59 -1.14 -1.98
CA GLY A 203 2.97 -2.45 -2.17
C GLY A 203 1.58 -2.36 -2.82
N GLY A 204 0.85 -1.27 -2.60
CA GLY A 204 -0.37 -1.00 -3.35
C GLY A 204 -0.08 -0.68 -4.82
N ARG A 205 0.99 0.08 -5.09
CA ARG A 205 1.45 0.38 -6.45
C ARG A 205 1.81 -0.90 -7.20
N GLU A 206 2.66 -1.71 -6.60
CA GLU A 206 3.12 -3.01 -7.12
C GLU A 206 1.96 -3.94 -7.46
N GLY A 207 0.96 -4.05 -6.58
CA GLY A 207 -0.21 -4.92 -6.79
C GLY A 207 -0.98 -4.56 -8.06
N TRP A 208 -1.25 -3.28 -8.26
CA TRP A 208 -1.89 -2.83 -9.50
C TRP A 208 -0.96 -2.88 -10.70
N SER A 209 0.35 -2.71 -10.53
CA SER A 209 1.31 -2.92 -11.62
C SER A 209 1.18 -4.35 -12.16
N GLN A 210 0.96 -5.34 -11.29
CA GLN A 210 0.66 -6.70 -11.74
C GLN A 210 -0.72 -6.81 -12.42
N VAL A 211 -1.78 -6.30 -11.79
CA VAL A 211 -3.17 -6.37 -12.30
C VAL A 211 -3.32 -5.71 -13.68
N GLN A 212 -2.66 -4.57 -13.90
CA GLN A 212 -2.73 -3.84 -15.17
C GLN A 212 -1.98 -4.55 -16.31
N ARG A 213 -0.99 -5.39 -15.99
CA ARG A 213 -0.07 -6.00 -16.97
C ARG A 213 -0.38 -7.45 -17.29
N TYR A 214 -0.85 -8.21 -16.31
CA TYR A 214 -0.95 -9.66 -16.42
C TYR A 214 -2.38 -10.11 -16.10
N ALA A 215 -3.03 -10.71 -17.09
CA ALA A 215 -4.38 -11.26 -16.91
C ALA A 215 -4.42 -12.36 -15.84
N ASP A 216 -3.32 -13.12 -15.72
CA ASP A 216 -3.14 -14.24 -14.80
C ASP A 216 -2.36 -13.86 -13.52
N ALA A 217 -2.28 -12.56 -13.19
CA ALA A 217 -1.49 -12.08 -12.07
C ALA A 217 -1.83 -12.82 -10.77
N TYR A 218 -3.10 -12.76 -10.37
CA TYR A 218 -3.67 -13.34 -9.15
C TYR A 218 -5.17 -13.56 -9.32
N ASP A 219 -5.76 -14.50 -8.60
CA ASP A 219 -7.21 -14.66 -8.52
C ASP A 219 -7.84 -13.52 -7.68
N GLY A 220 -7.13 -13.03 -6.68
CA GLY A 220 -7.55 -11.89 -5.85
C GLY A 220 -6.42 -10.95 -5.43
N ALA A 221 -6.56 -9.65 -5.67
CA ALA A 221 -5.60 -8.61 -5.28
C ALA A 221 -6.18 -7.68 -4.20
N ILE A 222 -5.51 -7.61 -3.06
CA ILE A 222 -5.82 -6.71 -1.94
C ILE A 222 -4.81 -5.56 -1.98
N VAL A 223 -5.31 -4.35 -2.21
CA VAL A 223 -4.48 -3.18 -2.44
C VAL A 223 -4.87 -2.06 -1.49
N GLY A 224 -4.00 -1.75 -0.54
CA GLY A 224 -4.15 -0.61 0.35
C GLY A 224 -3.46 0.66 -0.18
N ALA A 225 -4.09 1.81 -0.02
CA ALA A 225 -3.53 3.15 -0.23
C ALA A 225 -2.40 3.20 -1.30
N PRO A 226 -2.70 2.93 -2.57
CA PRO A 226 -1.66 2.70 -3.56
C PRO A 226 -0.93 3.98 -4.01
N ALA A 227 0.40 3.90 -4.11
CA ALA A 227 1.27 4.96 -4.60
C ALA A 227 1.30 5.06 -6.15
N PHE A 228 0.12 5.16 -6.79
CA PHE A 228 0.03 5.45 -8.24
C PHE A 228 0.37 6.88 -8.58
N ARG A 229 0.55 7.11 -9.88
CA ARG A 229 0.98 8.38 -10.44
C ARG A 229 2.31 8.76 -9.83
N TRP A 230 3.28 7.86 -9.95
CA TRP A 230 4.57 7.91 -9.27
C TRP A 230 5.16 9.33 -9.22
N SER A 231 5.28 10.02 -10.36
CA SER A 231 5.82 11.38 -10.35
C SER A 231 4.97 12.37 -9.56
N PHE A 232 3.63 12.27 -9.63
CA PHE A 232 2.72 13.07 -8.82
C PHE A 232 2.87 12.77 -7.35
N GLN A 233 2.81 11.49 -6.97
CA GLN A 233 2.87 11.07 -5.59
C GLN A 233 4.19 11.46 -4.95
N GLN A 234 5.32 11.18 -5.59
CA GLN A 234 6.63 11.52 -5.04
C GLN A 234 6.83 13.04 -4.95
N THR A 235 6.39 13.81 -5.94
CA THR A 235 6.49 15.27 -5.89
C THR A 235 5.55 15.90 -4.86
N GLN A 236 4.37 15.30 -4.65
CA GLN A 236 3.40 15.77 -3.67
C GLN A 236 3.97 15.78 -2.25
N LEU A 237 4.88 14.86 -1.93
CA LEU A 237 5.56 14.80 -0.62
C LEU A 237 6.40 16.07 -0.32
N LEU A 238 6.75 16.86 -1.35
CA LEU A 238 7.44 18.15 -1.22
C LEU A 238 6.49 19.36 -1.17
N TYR A 239 5.21 19.16 -1.47
CA TYR A 239 4.27 20.28 -1.58
C TYR A 239 4.12 21.06 -0.26
N PRO A 240 3.91 20.41 0.91
CA PRO A 240 3.82 21.14 2.16
C PRO A 240 5.09 21.93 2.50
N ASP A 241 6.27 21.36 2.28
CA ASP A 241 7.57 22.03 2.44
C ASP A 241 7.67 23.31 1.57
N VAL A 242 7.22 23.24 0.32
CA VAL A 242 7.18 24.40 -0.59
C VAL A 242 6.15 25.43 -0.12
N VAL A 243 5.01 25.02 0.45
CA VAL A 243 4.03 25.95 1.05
C VAL A 243 4.67 26.73 2.19
N GLU A 244 5.31 26.05 3.14
CA GLU A 244 5.96 26.69 4.29
C GLU A 244 7.04 27.68 3.86
N GLN A 245 7.90 27.27 2.91
CA GLN A 245 8.93 28.14 2.36
C GLN A 245 8.33 29.36 1.66
N THR A 246 7.31 29.17 0.83
CA THR A 246 6.66 30.25 0.06
C THR A 246 5.98 31.26 0.97
N MET A 247 5.35 30.78 2.04
CA MET A 247 4.66 31.63 3.01
C MET A 247 5.61 32.23 4.05
N GLY A 248 6.84 31.70 4.18
CA GLY A 248 7.83 32.15 5.15
C GLY A 248 7.43 31.86 6.60
N TYR A 249 6.58 30.87 6.82
CA TYR A 249 6.11 30.46 8.14
C TYR A 249 6.22 28.95 8.29
N TYR A 250 6.82 28.52 9.41
CA TYR A 250 7.11 27.13 9.74
C TYR A 250 6.37 26.81 11.05
N PRO A 251 5.11 26.36 10.98
CA PRO A 251 4.34 26.02 12.17
C PRO A 251 5.04 24.94 12.98
N SER A 252 4.97 25.02 14.30
CA SER A 252 5.51 23.94 15.14
C SER A 252 4.70 22.65 14.93
N PRO A 253 5.28 21.44 14.98
CA PRO A 253 4.52 20.20 14.84
C PRO A 253 3.38 20.08 15.85
N CYS A 254 3.54 20.63 17.07
CA CYS A 254 2.48 20.65 18.07
C CYS A 254 1.31 21.57 17.69
N GLU A 255 1.59 22.70 17.04
CA GLU A 255 0.55 23.60 16.54
C GLU A 255 -0.26 22.96 15.41
N LEU A 256 0.41 22.27 14.47
CA LEU A 256 -0.25 21.49 13.42
C LEU A 256 -1.10 20.36 14.01
N GLN A 257 -0.58 19.64 15.01
CA GLN A 257 -1.35 18.59 15.69
C GLN A 257 -2.57 19.17 16.43
N ALA A 258 -2.48 20.38 16.98
CA ALA A 258 -3.62 21.05 17.59
C ALA A 258 -4.72 21.40 16.56
N ILE A 259 -4.33 21.82 15.35
CA ILE A 259 -5.27 22.05 14.24
C ILE A 259 -5.97 20.74 13.87
N VAL A 260 -5.24 19.64 13.73
CA VAL A 260 -5.81 18.31 13.39
C VAL A 260 -6.76 17.84 14.49
N ASN A 261 -6.33 17.86 15.75
CA ASN A 261 -7.17 17.43 16.88
C ASN A 261 -8.48 18.22 16.97
N GLN A 262 -8.40 19.56 16.80
CA GLN A 262 -9.60 20.37 16.87
C GLN A 262 -10.49 20.21 15.64
N THR A 263 -9.91 19.89 14.48
CA THR A 263 -10.67 19.52 13.27
C THR A 263 -11.43 18.21 13.50
N ILE A 264 -10.77 17.18 14.04
CA ILE A 264 -11.41 15.90 14.41
C ILE A 264 -12.57 16.15 15.38
N ILE A 265 -12.35 16.88 16.47
CA ILE A 265 -13.40 17.20 17.45
C ILE A 265 -14.59 17.93 16.81
N SER A 266 -14.33 18.83 15.86
CA SER A 266 -15.37 19.63 15.23
C SER A 266 -16.16 18.85 14.16
N CYS A 267 -15.54 17.85 13.55
CA CYS A 267 -16.09 17.09 12.43
C CYS A 267 -16.63 15.70 12.79
N ASP A 268 -16.22 15.13 13.93
CA ASP A 268 -16.70 13.84 14.45
C ASP A 268 -18.24 13.70 14.39
N PRO A 269 -19.06 14.68 14.83
CA PRO A 269 -20.52 14.54 14.79
C PRO A 269 -21.16 14.47 13.38
N LEU A 270 -20.43 14.74 12.30
CA LEU A 270 -21.00 14.96 10.96
C LEU A 270 -21.52 13.68 10.30
N ASP A 271 -21.05 12.50 10.73
CA ASP A 271 -21.55 11.21 10.26
C ASP A 271 -22.71 10.65 11.11
N GLY A 272 -23.14 11.38 12.14
CA GLY A 272 -24.22 10.98 13.04
C GLY A 272 -23.76 10.18 14.26
N LYS A 273 -22.46 9.90 14.39
CA LYS A 273 -21.83 9.29 15.57
C LYS A 273 -20.88 10.30 16.22
N VAL A 274 -20.61 10.14 17.52
CA VAL A 274 -19.60 10.93 18.24
C VAL A 274 -18.71 9.93 18.94
N ASP A 275 -17.64 9.52 18.26
CA ASP A 275 -16.71 8.51 18.74
C ASP A 275 -15.24 8.91 18.52
N GLY A 276 -14.98 10.16 18.18
CA GLY A 276 -13.65 10.69 17.92
C GLY A 276 -13.08 10.22 16.58
N VAL A 277 -13.94 9.92 15.60
CA VAL A 277 -13.57 9.49 14.25
C VAL A 277 -14.28 10.39 13.25
N VAL A 278 -13.58 10.86 12.23
CA VAL A 278 -14.18 11.57 11.11
C VAL A 278 -14.48 10.56 10.01
N ALA A 279 -15.67 9.96 10.00
CA ALA A 279 -16.06 9.01 8.94
C ALA A 279 -16.57 9.69 7.66
N ARG A 280 -16.77 11.00 7.71
CA ARG A 280 -17.24 11.84 6.59
C ARG A 280 -16.33 13.05 6.40
N THR A 281 -15.10 12.80 5.97
CA THR A 281 -14.11 13.83 5.65
C THR A 281 -14.60 14.82 4.59
N ASP A 282 -15.46 14.35 3.68
CA ASP A 282 -16.19 15.15 2.70
C ASP A 282 -17.11 16.20 3.36
N LEU A 283 -17.90 15.81 4.36
CA LEU A 283 -18.74 16.75 5.09
C LEU A 283 -17.91 17.70 5.96
N CYS A 284 -16.82 17.22 6.54
CA CYS A 284 -15.88 18.07 7.28
C CYS A 284 -15.37 19.21 6.39
N TYR A 285 -14.92 18.90 5.17
CA TYR A 285 -14.46 19.92 4.24
C TYR A 285 -15.56 20.94 3.88
N ILE A 286 -16.78 20.47 3.66
CA ILE A 286 -17.91 21.31 3.22
C ILE A 286 -18.41 22.21 4.37
N GLN A 287 -18.48 21.69 5.59
CA GLN A 287 -19.20 22.32 6.69
C GLN A 287 -18.30 23.01 7.72
N PHE A 288 -17.03 22.61 7.82
CA PHE A 288 -16.11 23.14 8.83
C PHE A 288 -15.05 24.06 8.23
N ASN A 289 -14.92 25.26 8.81
CA ASN A 289 -13.88 26.21 8.44
C ASN A 289 -12.80 26.23 9.52
N ILE A 290 -11.60 25.72 9.20
CA ILE A 290 -10.49 25.61 10.16
C ILE A 290 -10.02 26.96 10.75
N SER A 291 -10.42 28.11 10.17
CA SER A 291 -10.21 29.42 10.82
C SER A 291 -10.89 29.56 12.17
N ALA A 292 -11.93 28.76 12.46
CA ALA A 292 -12.59 28.74 13.76
C ALA A 292 -11.66 28.25 14.90
N ILE A 293 -10.52 27.61 14.57
CA ILE A 293 -9.53 27.08 15.52
C ILE A 293 -8.55 28.17 15.99
N GLN A 294 -8.54 29.34 15.37
CA GLN A 294 -7.60 30.40 15.73
C GLN A 294 -7.70 30.75 17.22
N GLY A 295 -6.55 30.82 17.89
CA GLY A 295 -6.47 31.14 19.31
C GLY A 295 -6.65 29.96 20.25
N GLN A 296 -6.95 28.75 19.76
CA GLN A 296 -7.04 27.56 20.61
C GLN A 296 -5.68 27.24 21.25
N PRO A 297 -5.61 27.03 22.57
CA PRO A 297 -4.35 26.75 23.25
C PRO A 297 -3.87 25.32 22.96
N TYR A 298 -2.56 25.14 22.89
CA TYR A 298 -1.93 23.83 22.74
C TYR A 298 -0.70 23.67 23.65
N TYR A 299 -0.39 22.42 23.97
CA TYR A 299 0.81 22.05 24.71
C TYR A 299 1.29 20.66 24.27
N CYS A 300 2.59 20.52 24.00
CA CYS A 300 3.27 19.25 23.84
C CYS A 300 4.52 19.21 24.73
N PRO A 301 4.76 18.09 25.45
CA PRO A 301 5.97 17.94 26.25
C PRO A 301 7.21 17.85 25.36
N ALA A 302 8.39 18.07 25.96
CA ALA A 302 9.66 17.89 25.26
C ALA A 302 9.85 16.42 24.84
N THR A 303 10.44 16.21 23.66
CA THR A 303 10.78 14.89 23.13
C THR A 303 12.29 14.68 23.22
N PRO A 304 12.77 13.58 23.84
CA PRO A 304 14.19 13.23 23.85
C PRO A 304 14.73 13.01 22.43
N ALA A 305 16.03 13.23 22.25
CA ALA A 305 16.70 12.84 21.01
C ALA A 305 16.61 11.33 20.80
N SER A 306 16.52 10.92 19.53
CA SER A 306 16.61 9.53 19.09
C SER A 306 17.75 9.41 18.07
N PRO A 307 18.17 8.18 17.69
CA PRO A 307 19.12 8.00 16.59
C PRO A 307 18.64 8.61 15.25
N LEU A 308 17.33 8.83 15.09
CA LEU A 308 16.70 9.28 13.86
C LEU A 308 16.23 10.74 13.92
N SER A 309 16.25 11.39 15.09
CA SER A 309 15.73 12.76 15.25
C SER A 309 16.38 13.51 16.41
N PRO A 310 16.64 14.82 16.29
CA PRO A 310 17.17 15.63 17.39
C PRO A 310 16.15 15.75 18.54
N ALA A 311 16.62 16.18 19.71
CA ALA A 311 15.73 16.51 20.82
C ALA A 311 14.86 17.72 20.45
N ILE A 312 13.57 17.64 20.79
CA ILE A 312 12.58 18.70 20.53
C ILE A 312 12.16 19.31 21.88
N PRO A 313 12.21 20.64 22.05
CA PRO A 313 11.78 21.28 23.29
C PRO A 313 10.26 21.16 23.50
N ALA A 314 9.79 21.45 24.72
CA ALA A 314 8.36 21.57 24.96
C ALA A 314 7.78 22.71 24.11
N GLN A 315 6.60 22.48 23.55
CA GLN A 315 5.92 23.40 22.64
C GLN A 315 4.62 23.84 23.30
N GLN A 316 4.37 25.15 23.33
CA GLN A 316 3.11 25.68 23.87
C GLN A 316 2.79 27.00 23.20
N GLY A 317 1.51 27.30 23.09
CA GLY A 317 1.04 28.53 22.47
C GLY A 317 -0.45 28.47 22.18
N ASN A 318 -0.87 29.37 21.31
CA ASN A 318 -2.20 29.35 20.73
C ASN A 318 -2.07 29.20 19.22
N VAL A 319 -2.99 28.48 18.59
CA VAL A 319 -3.03 28.33 17.14
C VAL A 319 -3.08 29.71 16.47
N THR A 320 -2.05 30.00 15.67
CA THR A 320 -1.84 31.26 14.99
C THR A 320 -2.65 31.37 13.70
N GLN A 321 -2.80 32.60 13.21
CA GLN A 321 -3.42 32.84 11.90
C GLN A 321 -2.55 32.30 10.76
N GLU A 322 -1.24 32.39 10.92
CA GLU A 322 -0.22 31.94 9.98
C GLU A 322 -0.22 30.41 9.85
N ALA A 323 -0.30 29.67 10.95
CA ALA A 323 -0.44 28.21 10.90
C ALA A 323 -1.72 27.76 10.23
N ILE A 324 -2.84 28.44 10.50
CA ILE A 324 -4.11 28.21 9.80
C ILE A 324 -3.96 28.50 8.30
N ALA A 325 -3.24 29.56 7.92
CA ALA A 325 -3.03 29.90 6.52
C ALA A 325 -2.18 28.82 5.80
N VAL A 326 -1.12 28.30 6.43
CA VAL A 326 -0.33 27.17 5.92
C VAL A 326 -1.20 25.91 5.78
N ALA A 327 -1.93 25.53 6.83
CA ALA A 327 -2.82 24.36 6.81
C ALA A 327 -3.90 24.48 5.72
N LYS A 328 -4.52 25.65 5.57
CA LYS A 328 -5.49 25.92 4.51
C LYS A 328 -4.86 25.72 3.13
N LYS A 329 -3.66 26.25 2.93
CA LYS A 329 -2.98 26.14 1.64
C LYS A 329 -2.69 24.69 1.30
N ILE A 330 -2.21 23.89 2.26
CA ILE A 330 -2.00 22.45 2.06
C ILE A 330 -3.32 21.73 1.70
N LEU A 331 -4.41 22.03 2.40
CA LEU A 331 -5.74 21.46 2.16
C LEU A 331 -6.41 21.93 0.86
N GLU A 332 -5.87 22.92 0.15
CA GLU A 332 -6.32 23.28 -1.20
C GLU A 332 -5.79 22.29 -2.26
N GLY A 333 -4.67 21.62 -1.98
CA GLY A 333 -3.92 20.81 -2.94
C GLY A 333 -3.05 21.65 -3.89
N LEU A 334 -2.13 20.99 -4.59
CA LEU A 334 -1.18 21.66 -5.47
C LEU A 334 -1.87 22.32 -6.66
N HIS A 335 -1.64 23.63 -6.82
CA HIS A 335 -2.03 24.42 -7.99
C HIS A 335 -0.82 25.08 -8.59
N ASP A 336 -0.86 25.25 -9.91
CA ASP A 336 0.13 26.04 -10.63
C ASP A 336 -0.11 27.56 -10.44
N ASP A 337 0.82 28.37 -10.90
CA ASP A 337 0.76 29.84 -10.72
C ASP A 337 -0.42 30.49 -11.48
N GLN A 338 -1.08 29.76 -12.38
CA GLN A 338 -2.29 30.18 -13.07
C GLN A 338 -3.57 29.74 -12.36
N GLY A 339 -3.46 29.10 -11.19
CA GLY A 339 -4.59 28.61 -10.40
C GLY A 339 -5.23 27.34 -10.95
N ARG A 340 -4.55 26.63 -11.87
CA ARG A 340 -5.00 25.32 -12.36
C ARG A 340 -4.56 24.23 -11.39
N ARG A 341 -5.38 23.21 -11.19
CA ARG A 341 -5.07 22.16 -10.23
C ARG A 341 -4.13 21.13 -10.84
N VAL A 342 -3.05 20.86 -10.12
CA VAL A 342 -1.99 19.91 -10.51
C VAL A 342 -2.25 18.56 -9.86
N TYR A 343 -2.51 18.53 -8.54
CA TYR A 343 -2.73 17.28 -7.81
C TYR A 343 -3.75 17.43 -6.67
N PHE A 344 -4.03 16.32 -6.00
CA PHE A 344 -5.06 16.22 -4.97
C PHE A 344 -4.68 16.93 -3.67
N ALA A 345 -5.69 17.18 -2.83
CA ALA A 345 -5.49 17.66 -1.48
C ALA A 345 -5.58 16.48 -0.49
N PRO A 346 -4.82 16.50 0.63
CA PRO A 346 -5.13 15.66 1.77
C PRO A 346 -6.51 16.03 2.34
N THR A 347 -7.14 15.10 3.04
CA THR A 347 -8.43 15.35 3.69
C THR A 347 -8.25 16.19 4.96
N PRO A 348 -9.30 16.87 5.46
CA PRO A 348 -9.18 17.76 6.63
C PRO A 348 -8.74 17.09 7.94
N SER A 349 -8.97 15.79 8.10
CA SER A 349 -8.58 15.02 9.29
C SER A 349 -7.21 14.34 9.16
N ALA A 350 -6.59 14.37 7.97
CA ALA A 350 -5.26 13.84 7.78
C ALA A 350 -4.23 14.63 8.60
N GLN A 351 -3.25 13.92 9.15
CA GLN A 351 -2.15 14.56 9.87
C GLN A 351 -1.25 15.32 8.90
N PHE A 352 -0.72 16.48 9.31
CA PHE A 352 0.27 17.22 8.53
C PHE A 352 1.69 16.66 8.70
N THR A 353 1.86 15.34 8.58
CA THR A 353 3.15 14.66 8.76
C THR A 353 4.19 15.17 7.75
N GLU A 354 3.76 15.50 6.54
CA GLU A 354 4.60 16.07 5.47
C GLU A 354 4.98 17.54 5.67
N ALA A 355 4.29 18.24 6.56
CA ALA A 355 4.61 19.63 6.93
C ALA A 355 5.34 19.69 8.28
N GLN A 356 5.93 18.58 8.74
CA GLN A 356 6.63 18.61 10.03
C GLN A 356 7.94 19.38 9.91
N THR A 357 7.96 20.55 10.54
CA THR A 357 9.13 21.43 10.57
C THR A 357 10.24 20.89 11.47
N GLY A 358 11.48 21.25 11.13
CA GLY A 358 12.67 20.88 11.89
C GLY A 358 12.99 21.91 12.97
N TRP A 359 13.33 21.44 14.17
CA TRP A 359 13.80 22.31 15.26
C TRP A 359 15.28 22.66 15.10
N ASN A 360 15.60 23.95 14.99
CA ASN A 360 16.98 24.44 15.02
C ASN A 360 17.33 24.95 16.44
N ALA A 361 18.13 24.17 17.16
CA ALA A 361 18.55 24.49 18.52
C ALA A 361 19.50 25.72 18.61
N THR A 362 20.16 26.09 17.53
CA THR A 362 21.08 27.25 17.50
C THR A 362 20.32 28.57 17.33
N SER A 363 19.34 28.63 16.43
CA SER A 363 18.49 29.80 16.24
C SER A 363 17.27 29.82 17.17
N ASN A 364 16.96 28.71 17.84
CA ASN A 364 15.75 28.52 18.65
C ASN A 364 14.48 28.79 17.85
N GLN A 365 14.44 28.28 16.62
CA GLN A 365 13.36 28.48 15.66
C GLN A 365 13.04 27.17 14.93
N TRP A 366 11.77 27.07 14.53
CA TRP A 366 11.33 26.08 13.54
C TRP A 366 11.75 26.53 12.15
N GLY A 367 12.11 25.57 11.32
CA GLY A 367 12.48 25.81 9.93
C GLY A 367 12.18 24.60 9.06
N LEU A 368 12.47 24.76 7.77
CA LEU A 368 12.23 23.75 6.76
C LEU A 368 12.89 22.41 7.12
N SER A 369 12.18 21.31 6.90
CA SER A 369 12.69 19.95 7.05
C SER A 369 12.21 19.08 5.91
N VAL A 370 12.98 19.06 4.82
CA VAL A 370 12.58 18.38 3.58
C VAL A 370 12.54 16.86 3.79
N LEU A 371 11.36 16.27 3.63
CA LEU A 371 11.19 14.83 3.71
C LEU A 371 11.94 14.10 2.59
N SER A 372 12.60 12.99 2.95
CA SER A 372 13.53 12.32 2.04
C SER A 372 12.86 11.67 0.84
N LEU A 373 11.63 11.18 0.94
CA LEU A 373 11.01 10.42 -0.16
C LEU A 373 10.83 11.28 -1.43
N GLY A 374 10.24 12.47 -1.29
CA GLY A 374 10.03 13.37 -2.41
C GLY A 374 11.30 14.04 -2.90
N GLY A 375 12.20 14.43 -1.99
CA GLY A 375 13.46 15.05 -2.40
C GLY A 375 14.45 14.05 -3.02
N VAL A 376 14.38 12.76 -2.67
CA VAL A 376 15.10 11.69 -3.39
C VAL A 376 14.60 11.53 -4.82
N PHE A 377 13.29 11.62 -5.05
CA PHE A 377 12.72 11.57 -6.40
C PHE A 377 13.33 12.69 -7.26
N VAL A 378 13.38 13.92 -6.76
CA VAL A 378 13.98 15.03 -7.52
C VAL A 378 15.48 14.79 -7.75
N GLU A 379 16.25 14.54 -6.69
CA GLU A 379 17.70 14.40 -6.76
C GLU A 379 18.13 13.24 -7.67
N VAL A 380 17.54 12.05 -7.49
CA VAL A 380 17.96 10.82 -8.17
C VAL A 380 17.22 10.61 -9.48
N GLU A 381 15.90 10.81 -9.48
CA GLU A 381 15.05 10.39 -10.59
C GLU A 381 14.75 11.48 -11.60
N ILE A 382 14.85 12.76 -11.24
CA ILE A 382 14.71 13.90 -12.15
C ILE A 382 16.10 14.41 -12.56
N ASP A 383 16.89 14.87 -11.59
CA ASP A 383 18.19 15.50 -11.81
C ASP A 383 19.33 14.51 -12.12
N LEU A 384 19.11 13.21 -11.91
CA LEU A 384 20.06 12.12 -12.15
C LEU A 384 21.37 12.27 -11.34
N LEU A 385 21.26 12.76 -10.12
CA LEU A 385 22.36 12.99 -9.20
C LEU A 385 22.48 11.86 -8.17
N ASN A 386 23.72 11.51 -7.84
CA ASN A 386 24.01 10.55 -6.78
C ASN A 386 23.90 11.24 -5.41
N GLY A 387 22.68 11.51 -4.98
CA GLY A 387 22.35 12.11 -3.70
C GLY A 387 21.27 11.33 -2.96
N SER A 388 21.08 11.65 -1.68
CA SER A 388 20.09 11.00 -0.80
C SER A 388 18.91 11.89 -0.44
N ASN A 389 18.92 13.14 -0.90
CA ASN A 389 17.83 14.11 -0.81
C ASN A 389 18.21 15.38 -1.59
N ILE A 390 17.22 16.16 -2.04
CA ILE A 390 17.46 17.50 -2.57
C ILE A 390 18.09 18.39 -1.47
N PRO A 391 19.14 19.19 -1.75
CA PRO A 391 19.88 19.89 -0.70
C PRO A 391 19.13 21.08 -0.07
N ASN A 392 18.19 21.69 -0.81
CA ASN A 392 17.33 22.79 -0.36
C ASN A 392 16.22 23.04 -1.40
N LEU A 393 15.23 23.85 -1.05
CA LEU A 393 14.14 24.24 -1.95
C LEU A 393 14.32 25.67 -2.52
N ASN A 394 15.54 26.23 -2.55
CA ASN A 394 15.76 27.61 -3.01
C ASN A 394 15.30 27.77 -4.46
N GLY A 395 14.35 28.67 -4.69
CA GLY A 395 13.80 28.93 -6.03
C GLY A 395 12.81 27.87 -6.53
N VAL A 396 12.49 26.86 -5.72
CA VAL A 396 11.41 25.90 -6.02
C VAL A 396 10.07 26.59 -5.81
N THR A 397 9.23 26.51 -6.84
CA THR A 397 7.87 27.08 -6.90
C THR A 397 6.84 25.99 -7.12
N TYR A 398 5.55 26.32 -7.08
CA TYR A 398 4.51 25.36 -7.44
C TYR A 398 4.58 24.93 -8.92
N ASP A 399 4.98 25.82 -9.82
CA ASP A 399 5.26 25.48 -11.22
C ASP A 399 6.47 24.54 -11.35
N THR A 400 7.50 24.71 -10.51
CA THR A 400 8.64 23.78 -10.45
C THR A 400 8.18 22.36 -10.07
N LEU A 401 7.30 22.23 -9.07
CA LEU A 401 6.73 20.93 -8.69
C LEU A 401 5.96 20.32 -9.86
N LYS A 402 5.13 21.10 -10.55
CA LYS A 402 4.39 20.66 -11.73
C LYS A 402 5.33 20.19 -12.86
N ASP A 403 6.42 20.90 -13.10
CA ASP A 403 7.39 20.55 -14.14
C ASP A 403 8.09 19.22 -13.83
N TRP A 404 8.49 18.98 -12.57
CA TRP A 404 9.02 17.69 -12.14
C TRP A 404 8.01 16.54 -12.31
N ILE A 405 6.73 16.79 -11.99
CA ILE A 405 5.65 15.83 -12.25
C ILE A 405 5.58 15.51 -13.74
N TYR A 406 5.56 16.53 -14.60
CA TYR A 406 5.44 16.36 -16.05
C TYR A 406 6.62 15.59 -16.65
N GLU A 407 7.83 15.86 -16.17
CA GLU A 407 9.03 15.14 -16.59
C GLU A 407 8.99 13.68 -16.13
N GLY A 408 8.67 13.42 -14.87
CA GLY A 408 8.53 12.08 -14.32
C GLY A 408 7.44 11.27 -15.03
N MET A 409 6.30 11.90 -15.35
CA MET A 409 5.23 11.25 -16.11
C MET A 409 5.75 10.66 -17.42
N GLN A 410 6.51 11.44 -18.19
CA GLN A 410 7.06 10.96 -19.48
C GLN A 410 8.11 9.89 -19.28
N ARG A 411 8.96 10.06 -18.27
CA ARG A 411 10.08 9.16 -17.98
C ARG A 411 9.61 7.79 -17.50
N PHE A 412 8.62 7.75 -16.61
CA PHE A 412 8.22 6.54 -15.89
C PHE A 412 6.88 5.95 -16.30
N GLN A 413 6.22 6.50 -17.34
CA GLN A 413 4.91 6.06 -17.82
C GLN A 413 4.79 4.54 -17.97
N GLY A 414 5.80 3.92 -18.56
CA GLY A 414 5.80 2.49 -18.88
C GLY A 414 6.16 1.58 -17.69
N VAL A 415 6.49 2.11 -16.52
CA VAL A 415 7.04 1.33 -15.40
C VAL A 415 6.48 1.69 -14.02
N LEU A 416 6.58 2.94 -13.56
CA LEU A 416 6.24 3.31 -12.18
C LEU A 416 4.90 4.05 -12.08
N GLU A 417 4.46 4.79 -13.10
CA GLU A 417 3.21 5.56 -13.04
C GLU A 417 1.99 4.71 -12.67
N THR A 418 1.88 3.51 -13.26
CA THR A 418 0.91 2.46 -12.88
C THR A 418 -0.55 2.96 -12.86
N THR A 419 -0.97 3.64 -13.93
CA THR A 419 -2.27 4.32 -14.03
C THR A 419 -3.14 3.78 -15.16
N TRP A 420 -2.83 2.61 -15.72
CA TRP A 420 -3.56 2.06 -16.86
C TRP A 420 -4.99 1.62 -16.47
N PRO A 421 -6.06 2.27 -16.98
CA PRO A 421 -7.41 2.06 -16.45
C PRO A 421 -8.18 0.90 -17.13
N ASP A 422 -7.73 0.41 -18.29
CA ASP A 422 -8.36 -0.74 -18.96
C ASP A 422 -7.75 -2.06 -18.47
N ILE A 423 -8.39 -2.63 -17.45
CA ILE A 423 -8.03 -3.92 -16.85
C ILE A 423 -8.93 -5.07 -17.33
N THR A 424 -9.46 -4.95 -18.56
CA THR A 424 -10.29 -5.99 -19.19
C THR A 424 -9.65 -7.38 -19.18
N PRO A 425 -8.35 -7.56 -19.48
CA PRO A 425 -7.73 -8.89 -19.46
C PRO A 425 -7.82 -9.56 -18.08
N TYR A 426 -7.57 -8.80 -17.00
CA TYR A 426 -7.67 -9.31 -15.62
C TYR A 426 -9.11 -9.68 -15.25
N LYS A 427 -10.08 -8.82 -15.60
CA LYS A 427 -11.51 -9.11 -15.42
C LYS A 427 -11.93 -10.39 -16.15
N GLN A 428 -11.49 -10.56 -17.41
CA GLN A 428 -11.83 -11.73 -18.23
C GLN A 428 -11.21 -13.04 -17.71
N ALA A 429 -10.06 -12.95 -17.05
CA ALA A 429 -9.45 -14.08 -16.35
C ALA A 429 -10.18 -14.46 -15.04
N GLY A 430 -11.15 -13.65 -14.60
CA GLY A 430 -11.94 -13.89 -13.39
C GLY A 430 -11.40 -13.19 -12.13
N GLY A 431 -10.32 -12.42 -12.27
CA GLY A 431 -9.63 -11.77 -11.15
C GLY A 431 -10.50 -10.77 -10.39
N LYS A 432 -10.27 -10.66 -9.07
CA LYS A 432 -10.96 -9.76 -8.15
C LYS A 432 -9.99 -8.76 -7.53
N VAL A 433 -10.42 -7.51 -7.37
CA VAL A 433 -9.65 -6.45 -6.71
C VAL A 433 -10.44 -5.86 -5.56
N LEU A 434 -9.85 -5.87 -4.38
CA LEU A 434 -10.30 -5.15 -3.20
C LEU A 434 -9.27 -4.05 -2.92
N MET A 435 -9.65 -2.81 -3.23
CA MET A 435 -8.85 -1.64 -2.88
C MET A 435 -9.40 -1.00 -1.61
N PHE A 436 -8.53 -0.63 -0.68
CA PHE A 436 -8.92 0.17 0.49
C PHE A 436 -7.97 1.36 0.66
N HIS A 437 -8.44 2.43 1.29
CA HIS A 437 -7.61 3.61 1.54
C HIS A 437 -8.10 4.32 2.80
N GLY A 438 -7.19 4.67 3.72
CA GLY A 438 -7.52 5.48 4.88
C GLY A 438 -8.05 6.85 4.48
N GLU A 439 -9.15 7.31 5.09
CA GLU A 439 -9.65 8.66 4.83
C GLU A 439 -8.83 9.75 5.48
N SER A 440 -8.02 9.43 6.51
CA SER A 440 -7.10 10.36 7.18
C SER A 440 -5.64 10.06 6.80
N ASP A 441 -5.41 9.53 5.60
CA ASP A 441 -4.08 9.27 5.06
C ASP A 441 -3.31 10.59 4.86
N TRP A 442 -2.17 10.71 5.54
CA TRP A 442 -1.33 11.91 5.49
C TRP A 442 -0.36 11.93 4.31
N GLY A 443 -0.08 10.76 3.73
CA GLY A 443 1.00 10.59 2.75
C GLY A 443 0.48 10.49 1.32
N ILE A 444 -0.57 9.69 1.13
CA ILE A 444 -1.21 9.52 -0.17
C ILE A 444 -2.61 10.10 -0.06
N PRO A 445 -2.95 11.17 -0.80
CA PRO A 445 -4.30 11.69 -0.77
C PRO A 445 -5.32 10.61 -1.16
N THR A 446 -6.32 10.36 -0.32
CA THR A 446 -7.36 9.34 -0.54
C THR A 446 -8.07 9.51 -1.90
N ALA A 447 -8.20 10.75 -2.37
CA ALA A 447 -8.73 11.09 -3.70
C ALA A 447 -7.97 10.44 -4.86
N SER A 448 -6.70 10.08 -4.68
CA SER A 448 -5.88 9.34 -5.66
C SER A 448 -6.48 7.97 -5.99
N SER A 449 -7.01 7.27 -4.97
CA SER A 449 -7.70 5.99 -5.14
C SER A 449 -9.09 6.16 -5.75
N VAL A 450 -9.84 7.17 -5.31
CA VAL A 450 -11.16 7.47 -5.89
C VAL A 450 -11.02 7.80 -7.37
N ARG A 451 -10.05 8.65 -7.74
CA ARG A 451 -9.78 9.00 -9.13
C ARG A 451 -9.50 7.76 -9.98
N TYR A 452 -8.66 6.85 -9.50
CA TYR A 452 -8.32 5.66 -10.28
C TYR A 452 -9.53 4.71 -10.41
N TRP A 453 -10.32 4.52 -9.35
CA TRP A 453 -11.57 3.76 -9.41
C TRP A 453 -12.54 4.35 -10.43
N GLU A 454 -12.71 5.68 -10.44
CA GLU A 454 -13.54 6.39 -11.41
C GLU A 454 -13.01 6.26 -12.85
N SER A 455 -11.69 6.30 -13.04
CA SER A 455 -11.04 6.11 -14.34
C SER A 455 -11.33 4.72 -14.92
N VAL A 456 -11.15 3.66 -14.13
CA VAL A 456 -11.49 2.28 -14.56
C VAL A 456 -12.98 2.19 -14.91
N ARG A 457 -13.85 2.79 -14.08
CA ARG A 457 -15.32 2.74 -14.27
C ARG A 457 -15.70 3.36 -15.60
N GLN A 458 -15.19 4.56 -15.87
CA GLN A 458 -15.50 5.32 -17.08
C GLN A 458 -14.94 4.65 -18.35
N ILE A 459 -13.71 4.14 -18.29
CA ILE A 459 -13.05 3.53 -19.44
C ILE A 459 -13.65 2.16 -19.79
N MET A 460 -13.91 1.31 -18.79
CA MET A 460 -14.41 -0.06 -19.03
C MET A 460 -15.92 -0.14 -19.26
N ASN A 461 -16.69 0.89 -18.89
CA ASN A 461 -18.15 0.89 -18.99
C ASN A 461 -18.69 2.14 -19.72
N PRO A 462 -18.23 2.41 -20.96
CA PRO A 462 -18.59 3.62 -21.69
C PRO A 462 -20.09 3.64 -22.02
N GLY A 463 -20.73 4.81 -21.86
CA GLY A 463 -22.14 5.03 -22.20
C GLY A 463 -23.15 4.49 -21.18
N MET A 464 -22.71 3.88 -20.08
CA MET A 464 -23.57 3.49 -18.96
C MET A 464 -23.82 4.66 -18.00
N SER A 465 -24.93 4.60 -17.26
CA SER A 465 -25.18 5.56 -16.17
C SER A 465 -24.14 5.39 -15.05
N TYR A 466 -24.00 6.39 -14.17
CA TYR A 466 -23.06 6.29 -13.04
C TYR A 466 -23.36 5.06 -12.17
N ASN A 467 -24.63 4.84 -11.81
CA ASN A 467 -25.03 3.72 -10.95
C ASN A 467 -24.83 2.36 -11.64
N ASP A 468 -25.20 2.24 -12.92
CA ASP A 468 -25.06 0.97 -13.64
C ASP A 468 -23.58 0.61 -13.85
N SER A 469 -22.74 1.60 -14.20
CA SER A 469 -21.30 1.40 -14.37
C SER A 469 -20.59 1.11 -13.05
N ALA A 470 -20.99 1.77 -11.95
CA ALA A 470 -20.50 1.49 -10.61
C ALA A 470 -20.85 0.05 -10.19
N ALA A 471 -22.09 -0.40 -10.44
CA ALA A 471 -22.53 -1.76 -10.17
C ALA A 471 -21.71 -2.78 -10.98
N ALA A 472 -21.55 -2.57 -12.28
CA ALA A 472 -20.78 -3.45 -13.17
C ALA A 472 -19.28 -3.53 -12.81
N GLN A 473 -18.70 -2.43 -12.33
CA GLN A 473 -17.35 -2.42 -11.79
C GLN A 473 -17.25 -3.20 -10.48
N ASN A 474 -18.18 -2.97 -9.56
CA ASN A 474 -18.18 -3.58 -8.22
C ASN A 474 -18.40 -5.11 -8.22
N GLU A 475 -18.68 -5.74 -9.37
CA GLU A 475 -18.67 -7.21 -9.54
C GLU A 475 -17.26 -7.82 -9.50
N PHE A 476 -16.22 -7.02 -9.73
CA PHE A 476 -14.83 -7.50 -9.74
C PHE A 476 -13.82 -6.53 -9.13
N PHE A 477 -14.09 -5.22 -9.09
CA PHE A 477 -13.21 -4.22 -8.49
C PHE A 477 -13.99 -3.31 -7.53
N ARG A 478 -13.72 -3.44 -6.24
CA ARG A 478 -14.35 -2.65 -5.16
C ARG A 478 -13.34 -1.75 -4.46
N LEU A 479 -13.78 -0.54 -4.09
CA LEU A 479 -13.04 0.42 -3.28
C LEU A 479 -13.74 0.62 -1.94
N PHE A 480 -12.98 0.62 -0.85
CA PHE A 480 -13.44 0.93 0.51
C PHE A 480 -12.62 2.09 1.09
N LEU A 481 -13.28 3.20 1.38
CA LEU A 481 -12.66 4.31 2.11
C LEU A 481 -12.80 4.03 3.60
N VAL A 482 -11.70 4.01 4.34
CA VAL A 482 -11.64 3.53 5.72
C VAL A 482 -11.69 4.73 6.68
N PRO A 483 -12.81 4.94 7.42
CA PRO A 483 -12.97 6.04 8.37
C PRO A 483 -11.84 6.15 9.38
N GLY A 484 -11.27 7.35 9.51
CA GLY A 484 -10.21 7.69 10.47
C GLY A 484 -8.87 6.98 10.30
N ALA A 485 -8.77 5.92 9.49
CA ALA A 485 -7.52 5.22 9.25
C ALA A 485 -6.49 6.16 8.59
N THR A 486 -5.25 6.02 9.05
CA THR A 486 -4.10 6.77 8.53
C THR A 486 -3.43 5.97 7.42
N HIS A 487 -2.24 6.37 6.98
CA HIS A 487 -1.50 5.69 5.93
C HIS A 487 -1.21 4.22 6.30
N CYS A 488 -1.95 3.30 5.66
CA CYS A 488 -1.83 1.86 5.84
C CYS A 488 -1.97 1.33 7.28
N ALA A 489 -2.60 2.08 8.20
CA ALA A 489 -2.69 1.68 9.60
C ALA A 489 -3.91 2.26 10.33
N SER A 490 -4.17 1.72 11.52
CA SER A 490 -5.03 2.37 12.51
C SER A 490 -4.41 3.69 13.00
N ASN A 491 -5.24 4.68 13.33
CA ASN A 491 -4.80 6.04 13.62
C ASN A 491 -4.92 6.39 15.12
N PRO A 492 -3.80 6.70 15.81
CA PRO A 492 -3.84 7.14 17.20
C PRO A 492 -4.59 8.45 17.45
N ALA A 493 -4.73 9.32 16.45
CA ALA A 493 -5.53 10.54 16.56
C ALA A 493 -7.04 10.27 16.51
N GLU A 494 -7.44 9.11 15.97
CA GLU A 494 -8.83 8.68 15.80
C GLU A 494 -8.98 7.22 16.28
N PRO A 495 -8.74 6.96 17.57
CA PRO A 495 -8.43 5.61 18.06
C PRO A 495 -9.60 4.62 17.96
N ASN A 496 -10.84 5.10 17.79
CA ASN A 496 -12.02 4.27 17.60
C ASN A 496 -12.31 3.95 16.12
N GLY A 497 -11.46 4.38 15.19
CA GLY A 497 -11.61 4.08 13.76
C GLY A 497 -11.42 2.59 13.45
N PRO A 498 -12.22 2.00 12.54
CA PRO A 498 -12.02 0.63 12.10
C PRO A 498 -10.80 0.50 11.17
N PHE A 499 -10.15 -0.66 11.18
CA PHE A 499 -9.18 -1.04 10.15
C PHE A 499 -9.49 -2.44 9.61
N PRO A 500 -9.41 -2.68 8.28
CA PRO A 500 -9.83 -3.94 7.67
C PRO A 500 -8.78 -5.07 7.81
N GLN A 501 -8.58 -5.53 9.05
CA GLN A 501 -7.55 -6.51 9.42
C GLN A 501 -7.71 -7.90 8.77
N THR A 502 -8.91 -8.23 8.28
CA THR A 502 -9.25 -9.58 7.78
C THR A 502 -9.47 -9.61 6.27
N ASN A 503 -8.86 -8.68 5.51
CA ASN A 503 -9.01 -8.56 4.06
C ASN A 503 -8.73 -9.86 3.30
N LEU A 504 -7.73 -10.66 3.71
CA LEU A 504 -7.44 -11.93 3.03
C LEU A 504 -8.57 -12.95 3.20
N ALA A 505 -9.20 -13.02 4.38
CA ALA A 505 -10.39 -13.85 4.57
C ALA A 505 -11.54 -13.41 3.64
N VAL A 506 -11.78 -12.11 3.56
CA VAL A 506 -12.83 -11.52 2.71
C VAL A 506 -12.55 -11.82 1.22
N MET A 507 -11.30 -11.69 0.79
CA MET A 507 -10.90 -12.00 -0.59
C MET A 507 -11.03 -13.49 -0.90
N ILE A 508 -10.64 -14.37 0.02
CA ILE A 508 -10.82 -15.82 -0.09
C ILE A 508 -12.31 -16.15 -0.29
N ASP A 509 -13.19 -15.59 0.54
CA ASP A 509 -14.63 -15.80 0.41
C ASP A 509 -15.19 -15.29 -0.93
N TRP A 510 -14.66 -14.18 -1.44
CA TRP A 510 -15.08 -13.66 -2.74
C TRP A 510 -14.61 -14.53 -3.90
N VAL A 511 -13.35 -14.95 -3.90
CA VAL A 511 -12.73 -15.72 -4.99
C VAL A 511 -13.18 -17.18 -4.98
N GLU A 512 -13.13 -17.84 -3.83
CA GLU A 512 -13.36 -19.29 -3.71
C GLU A 512 -14.84 -19.64 -3.52
N HIS A 513 -15.62 -18.75 -2.89
CA HIS A 513 -17.01 -19.02 -2.52
C HIS A 513 -18.02 -18.10 -3.23
N GLY A 514 -17.56 -17.12 -4.02
CA GLY A 514 -18.44 -16.18 -4.72
C GLY A 514 -19.18 -15.22 -3.79
N ILE A 515 -18.71 -15.04 -2.56
CA ILE A 515 -19.35 -14.17 -1.56
C ILE A 515 -18.83 -12.74 -1.78
N LEU A 516 -19.64 -11.94 -2.47
CA LEU A 516 -19.34 -10.54 -2.77
C LEU A 516 -19.32 -9.69 -1.49
N PRO A 517 -18.25 -8.91 -1.20
CA PRO A 517 -18.20 -8.08 0.00
C PRO A 517 -19.00 -6.78 -0.19
N GLU A 518 -20.27 -6.78 0.20
CA GLU A 518 -21.14 -5.59 0.16
C GLU A 518 -20.61 -4.46 1.03
N THR A 519 -20.15 -4.81 2.23
CA THR A 519 -19.34 -3.99 3.14
C THR A 519 -18.04 -4.70 3.45
N LEU A 520 -17.06 -3.96 3.97
CA LEU A 520 -15.80 -4.51 4.41
C LEU A 520 -15.75 -4.61 5.94
N ASN A 521 -15.27 -5.75 6.43
CA ASN A 521 -15.19 -6.05 7.84
C ASN A 521 -14.03 -5.26 8.50
N GLY A 522 -14.35 -4.30 9.36
CA GLY A 522 -13.36 -3.49 10.09
C GLY A 522 -13.27 -3.85 11.58
N THR A 523 -12.06 -3.92 12.12
CA THR A 523 -11.80 -4.10 13.56
C THR A 523 -11.30 -2.79 14.14
N ILE A 524 -11.87 -2.32 15.25
CA ILE A 524 -11.32 -1.18 15.99
C ILE A 524 -10.07 -1.64 16.75
N ARG A 525 -8.94 -0.98 16.51
CA ARG A 525 -7.62 -1.45 16.97
C ARG A 525 -7.08 -0.74 18.19
N GLN A 526 -7.66 0.41 18.53
CA GLN A 526 -7.18 1.27 19.60
C GLN A 526 -8.38 1.81 20.41
N GLY A 527 -8.09 2.60 21.44
CA GLY A 527 -9.11 3.29 22.22
C GLY A 527 -10.04 2.38 23.05
N PRO A 528 -11.07 2.96 23.67
CA PRO A 528 -12.03 2.25 24.53
C PRO A 528 -12.83 1.16 23.80
N SER A 529 -12.97 1.27 22.48
CA SER A 529 -13.74 0.33 21.65
C SER A 529 -12.89 -0.76 20.99
N LYS A 530 -11.61 -0.91 21.37
CA LYS A 530 -10.70 -1.93 20.82
C LYS A 530 -11.33 -3.33 20.81
N GLY A 531 -11.25 -4.01 19.67
CA GLY A 531 -11.79 -5.34 19.43
C GLY A 531 -13.23 -5.36 18.92
N GLN A 532 -13.95 -4.23 18.94
CA GLN A 532 -15.28 -4.15 18.33
C GLN A 532 -15.18 -4.17 16.81
N ASN A 533 -16.24 -4.69 16.17
CA ASN A 533 -16.40 -4.72 14.74
C ASN A 533 -17.22 -3.52 14.25
N GLN A 534 -16.80 -2.91 13.15
CA GLN A 534 -17.55 -1.87 12.45
C GLN A 534 -17.41 -2.08 10.94
N GLN A 535 -18.53 -2.18 10.25
CA GLN A 535 -18.58 -2.33 8.80
C GLN A 535 -18.16 -1.04 8.10
N ILE A 536 -17.40 -1.19 7.00
CA ILE A 536 -16.92 -0.10 6.14
C ILE A 536 -17.71 -0.16 4.82
N CYS A 537 -18.28 0.97 4.42
CA CYS A 537 -19.09 1.05 3.20
C CYS A 537 -18.24 0.92 1.93
N ALA A 538 -18.74 0.21 0.93
CA ALA A 538 -18.16 0.21 -0.41
C ALA A 538 -18.45 1.55 -1.11
N TRP A 539 -17.41 2.15 -1.70
CA TRP A 539 -17.52 3.32 -2.56
C TRP A 539 -18.48 3.01 -3.74
N PRO A 540 -19.40 3.93 -4.11
CA PRO A 540 -19.50 5.33 -3.70
C PRO A 540 -20.43 5.61 -2.51
N LEU A 541 -20.90 4.57 -1.81
CA LEU A 541 -21.75 4.76 -0.63
C LEU A 541 -20.92 5.28 0.54
N ARG A 542 -21.53 6.17 1.33
CA ARG A 542 -20.91 6.85 2.47
C ARG A 542 -21.59 6.44 3.77
N PRO A 543 -20.84 6.32 4.87
CA PRO A 543 -21.41 5.88 6.12
C PRO A 543 -22.21 7.00 6.80
N VAL A 544 -23.35 6.64 7.38
CA VAL A 544 -24.17 7.48 8.27
C VAL A 544 -24.70 6.61 9.41
N TRP A 545 -24.63 7.11 10.65
CA TRP A 545 -25.19 6.44 11.82
C TRP A 545 -26.51 7.08 12.25
N SER A 546 -27.47 6.23 12.62
CA SER A 546 -28.76 6.62 13.16
C SER A 546 -28.93 6.00 14.56
N GLY A 547 -29.00 6.83 15.60
CA GLY A 547 -29.05 6.35 16.99
C GLY A 547 -27.75 5.70 17.47
N ASN A 548 -27.83 4.60 18.24
CA ASN A 548 -26.68 3.94 18.87
C ASN A 548 -26.28 2.63 18.14
N THR A 549 -26.41 2.55 16.81
CA THR A 549 -26.00 1.36 16.06
C THR A 549 -24.48 1.22 15.99
N SER A 550 -23.97 -0.02 16.02
CA SER A 550 -22.54 -0.27 15.84
C SER A 550 -22.09 -0.09 14.39
N ASN A 551 -22.96 -0.44 13.43
CA ASN A 551 -22.68 -0.35 12.00
C ASN A 551 -23.42 0.83 11.34
N PRO A 552 -22.81 1.44 10.31
CA PRO A 552 -23.44 2.52 9.57
C PRO A 552 -24.51 1.99 8.60
N GLU A 553 -25.44 2.86 8.24
CA GLU A 553 -26.15 2.78 6.98
C GLU A 553 -25.24 3.32 5.86
N CYS A 554 -25.12 2.59 4.75
CA CYS A 554 -24.33 3.00 3.60
C CYS A 554 -25.24 3.70 2.58
N LEU A 555 -25.13 5.02 2.48
CA LEU A 555 -26.04 5.84 1.69
C LEU A 555 -25.31 6.51 0.52
N TYR A 556 -26.03 6.69 -0.59
CA TYR A 556 -25.54 7.50 -1.71
C TYR A 556 -25.72 8.99 -1.39
N ASP A 557 -24.65 9.76 -1.58
CA ASP A 557 -24.63 11.21 -1.38
C ASP A 557 -23.90 11.87 -2.56
N GLN A 558 -24.65 12.56 -3.42
CA GLN A 558 -24.08 13.20 -4.61
C GLN A 558 -23.08 14.30 -4.23
N GLN A 559 -23.36 15.07 -3.17
CA GLN A 559 -22.47 16.16 -2.75
C GLN A 559 -21.13 15.59 -2.26
N SER A 560 -21.16 14.44 -1.60
CA SER A 560 -19.95 13.68 -1.27
C SER A 560 -19.20 13.21 -2.49
N VAL A 561 -19.88 12.58 -3.46
CA VAL A 561 -19.23 12.11 -4.69
C VAL A 561 -18.53 13.26 -5.43
N ASP A 562 -19.17 14.43 -5.48
CA ASP A 562 -18.62 15.62 -6.12
C ASP A 562 -17.35 16.14 -5.41
N TYR A 563 -17.28 16.05 -4.08
CA TYR A 563 -16.08 16.43 -3.30
C TYR A 563 -14.82 15.66 -3.74
N TRP A 564 -14.98 14.38 -4.07
CA TRP A 564 -13.86 13.53 -4.48
C TRP A 564 -13.48 13.69 -5.96
N ASN A 565 -14.22 14.49 -6.73
CA ASN A 565 -13.99 14.67 -8.16
C ASN A 565 -13.17 15.94 -8.44
N TYR A 566 -11.86 15.77 -8.60
CA TYR A 566 -10.92 16.85 -8.91
C TYR A 566 -10.75 17.03 -10.41
N ASP A 567 -10.76 18.28 -10.87
CA ASP A 567 -10.37 18.65 -12.23
C ASP A 567 -8.87 18.94 -12.28
N LEU A 568 -8.05 17.94 -12.66
CA LEU A 568 -6.59 18.06 -12.80
C LEU A 568 -6.20 18.79 -14.10
N ASN A 569 -6.64 20.04 -14.24
CA ASN A 569 -6.57 20.83 -15.46
C ASN A 569 -5.24 21.55 -15.72
N ALA A 570 -4.22 21.31 -14.89
CA ALA A 570 -2.87 21.83 -15.14
C ALA A 570 -2.16 21.13 -16.32
N PHE A 571 -2.63 19.93 -16.73
CA PHE A 571 -2.07 19.12 -17.80
C PHE A 571 -3.03 18.97 -18.99
N ASN A 572 -2.48 18.92 -20.20
CA ASN A 572 -3.25 18.75 -21.44
C ASN A 572 -3.47 17.28 -21.84
N VAL A 573 -3.20 16.34 -20.93
CA VAL A 573 -3.38 14.90 -21.13
C VAL A 573 -4.28 14.35 -20.03
N PRO A 574 -5.07 13.29 -20.30
CA PRO A 574 -5.85 12.65 -19.27
C PRO A 574 -4.96 12.11 -18.15
N ILE A 575 -5.30 12.45 -16.91
CA ILE A 575 -4.68 11.89 -15.70
C ILE A 575 -5.66 10.89 -15.11
N TYR A 576 -5.35 9.61 -15.28
CA TYR A 576 -6.19 8.50 -14.81
C TYR A 576 -5.95 8.18 -13.36
#